data_AF-A0A652KCV3-F1
#
_entry.id   AF-A0A652KCV3-F1
#
_cell.length_a   1.000
_cell.length_b   1.000
_cell.length_c   1.000
_cell.angle_alpha   90.00
_cell.angle_beta   90.00
_cell.angle_gamma   90.00
#
_symmetry.space_group_name_H-M   'P 1'
#
loop_
_entity.id
_entity.type
_entity.pdbx_description
1 polymer ?
#
loop_
_entity_poly.entity_id
_entity_poly.type
_entity_poly.pdbx_seq_one_letter_code
_entity_poly.pdbx_strand_id
1 'polypeptide(L)'
;MEGLRVARRSFLPQQSKKRRRRSFMIWESMCVLSANGGECVYWCGRPAETMDHAIPFASGGSDDLDNLLPACSRCNNGKNQRDPVHWYIASNMRDDRWRDGTLTTGAPIGTGSLRERYLMWHEEALEVLGHCEEVSAEVRNRDRQLWFLNRFFHLGYYRGWATFGDAAFWLIQNKDEIDKAREAGFPKAPR
;
A
#
# COMPACT_ATOMS: atom_id res chain seq x y z
N MET A 1 57.60 5.35 -33.73
CA MET A 1 56.69 4.44 -33.00
C MET A 1 55.66 5.30 -32.29
N GLU A 2 54.59 5.65 -33.01
CA GLU A 2 53.50 6.49 -32.50
C GLU A 2 52.46 5.56 -31.83
N GLY A 3 52.26 5.71 -30.52
CA GLY A 3 51.32 4.91 -29.75
C GLY A 3 49.88 5.41 -29.92
N LEU A 4 49.04 4.63 -30.61
CA LEU A 4 47.62 4.88 -30.75
C LEU A 4 46.91 4.75 -29.38
N ARG A 5 46.52 5.88 -28.77
CA ARG A 5 45.69 5.86 -27.54
C ARG A 5 44.24 5.62 -27.93
N VAL A 6 43.74 4.40 -27.69
CA VAL A 6 42.31 4.10 -27.77
C VAL A 6 41.64 4.59 -26.48
N ALA A 7 40.75 5.57 -26.59
CA ALA A 7 39.97 6.06 -25.46
C ALA A 7 39.06 4.95 -24.92
N ARG A 8 39.22 4.59 -23.63
CA ARG A 8 38.29 3.69 -22.93
C ARG A 8 36.95 4.39 -22.81
N ARG A 9 35.99 4.07 -23.69
CA ARG A 9 34.58 4.41 -23.47
C ARG A 9 34.11 3.67 -22.23
N SER A 10 33.81 4.39 -21.16
CA SER A 10 33.25 3.82 -19.93
C SER A 10 31.86 3.24 -20.22
N PHE A 11 31.74 1.91 -20.19
CA PHE A 11 30.47 1.15 -20.27
C PHE A 11 29.65 1.21 -18.97
N LEU A 12 29.91 2.18 -18.09
CA LEU A 12 29.11 2.32 -16.87
C LEU A 12 27.76 2.90 -17.29
N PRO A 13 26.63 2.21 -17.01
CA PRO A 13 25.31 2.75 -17.28
C PRO A 13 25.23 4.11 -16.58
N GLN A 14 24.80 5.14 -17.31
CA GLN A 14 24.46 6.41 -16.67
C GLN A 14 23.50 6.10 -15.52
N GLN A 15 23.86 6.46 -14.29
CA GLN A 15 22.96 6.29 -13.16
C GLN A 15 21.67 7.02 -13.49
N SER A 16 20.58 6.27 -13.63
CA SER A 16 19.26 6.85 -13.88
C SER A 16 18.95 7.83 -12.76
N LYS A 17 18.48 9.04 -13.11
CA LYS A 17 18.04 10.04 -12.12
C LYS A 17 17.11 9.36 -11.12
N LYS A 18 17.38 9.50 -9.81
CA LYS A 18 16.54 8.92 -8.76
C LYS A 18 15.10 9.41 -8.93
N ARG A 19 14.15 8.47 -9.05
CA ARG A 19 12.72 8.76 -9.18
C ARG A 19 12.23 9.46 -7.90
N ARG A 20 11.43 10.53 -8.03
CA ARG A 20 10.85 11.27 -6.89
C ARG A 20 9.37 10.92 -6.76
N ARG A 21 8.89 10.74 -5.53
CA ARG A 21 7.45 10.61 -5.25
C ARG A 21 6.74 11.93 -5.56
N ARG A 22 5.53 11.86 -6.10
CA ARG A 22 4.64 13.03 -6.21
C ARG A 22 4.04 13.37 -4.85
N SER A 23 3.55 14.60 -4.74
CA SER A 23 2.65 14.99 -3.66
C SER A 23 1.21 14.58 -4.00
N PHE A 24 0.45 14.22 -2.98
CA PHE A 24 -0.97 13.90 -3.12
C PHE A 24 -1.83 15.08 -2.71
N MET A 25 -2.90 15.33 -3.45
CA MET A 25 -3.97 16.20 -3.01
C MET A 25 -4.72 15.56 -1.84
N ILE A 26 -5.40 16.40 -1.06
CA ILE A 26 -6.18 15.95 0.09
C ILE A 26 -7.29 14.99 -0.37
N TRP A 27 -7.96 15.26 -1.49
CA TRP A 27 -8.99 14.36 -2.03
C TRP A 27 -8.45 12.97 -2.40
N GLU A 28 -7.24 12.88 -2.97
CA GLU A 28 -6.58 11.61 -3.31
C GLU A 28 -6.36 10.79 -2.03
N SER A 29 -5.82 11.45 -1.01
CA SER A 29 -5.57 10.83 0.30
C SER A 29 -6.85 10.39 0.99
N MET A 30 -7.91 11.21 0.97
CA MET A 30 -9.22 10.84 1.53
C MET A 30 -9.84 9.65 0.78
N CYS A 31 -9.71 9.62 -0.55
CA CYS A 31 -10.24 8.54 -1.38
C CYS A 31 -9.61 7.19 -1.03
N VAL A 32 -8.29 7.15 -0.82
CA VAL A 32 -7.55 5.93 -0.43
C VAL A 32 -7.82 5.58 1.03
N LEU A 33 -7.60 6.51 1.96
CA LEU A 33 -7.66 6.24 3.41
C LEU A 33 -9.04 5.84 3.90
N SER A 34 -10.11 6.31 3.24
CA SER A 34 -11.46 5.86 3.58
C SER A 34 -11.80 4.49 3.02
N ALA A 35 -11.05 3.92 2.06
CA ALA A 35 -11.38 2.60 1.49
C ALA A 35 -11.29 1.50 2.55
N ASN A 36 -11.83 0.32 2.26
CA ASN A 36 -11.88 -0.80 3.22
C ASN A 36 -12.54 -0.39 4.57
N GLY A 37 -13.63 0.38 4.51
CA GLY A 37 -14.28 0.87 5.74
C GLY A 37 -13.49 1.92 6.53
N GLY A 38 -12.35 2.40 6.02
CA GLY A 38 -11.41 3.22 6.79
C GLY A 38 -10.43 2.39 7.62
N GLU A 39 -10.37 1.08 7.39
CA GLU A 39 -9.50 0.15 8.08
C GLU A 39 -8.26 -0.20 7.26
N CYS A 40 -7.18 -0.56 7.96
CA CYS A 40 -5.96 -1.03 7.36
C CYS A 40 -6.20 -2.33 6.55
N VAL A 41 -5.80 -2.34 5.29
CA VAL A 41 -5.91 -3.48 4.36
C VAL A 41 -5.26 -4.76 4.88
N TYR A 42 -4.23 -4.67 5.72
CA TYR A 42 -3.48 -5.82 6.23
C TYR A 42 -4.11 -6.52 7.45
N TRP A 43 -5.45 -6.53 7.58
CA TRP A 43 -6.25 -7.20 8.63
C TRP A 43 -5.71 -7.13 10.07
N CYS A 44 -5.10 -5.99 10.41
CA CYS A 44 -4.56 -5.79 11.75
C CYS A 44 -5.58 -5.18 12.74
N GLY A 45 -6.81 -4.92 12.28
CA GLY A 45 -7.89 -4.30 13.07
C GLY A 45 -7.63 -2.85 13.46
N ARG A 46 -6.73 -2.13 12.76
CA ARG A 46 -6.41 -0.73 13.03
C ARG A 46 -6.96 0.18 11.94
N PRO A 47 -7.31 1.44 12.28
CA PRO A 47 -7.65 2.45 11.28
C PRO A 47 -6.52 2.67 10.26
N ALA A 48 -6.90 3.07 9.05
CA ALA A 48 -5.97 3.53 8.05
C ALA A 48 -5.44 4.93 8.39
N GLU A 49 -4.13 5.08 8.43
CA GLU A 49 -3.44 6.32 8.81
C GLU A 49 -2.55 6.84 7.68
N THR A 50 -2.12 5.94 6.80
CA THR A 50 -1.15 6.18 5.73
C THR A 50 -1.60 5.50 4.45
N MET A 51 -1.15 6.02 3.32
CA MET A 51 -1.26 5.33 2.03
C MET A 51 0.00 4.49 1.83
N ASP A 52 -0.18 3.20 1.57
CA ASP A 52 0.89 2.28 1.26
C ASP A 52 0.88 1.92 -0.23
N HIS A 53 2.07 1.80 -0.82
CA HIS A 53 2.22 1.36 -2.20
C HIS A 53 2.17 -0.17 -2.25
N ALA A 54 1.16 -0.76 -2.90
CA ALA A 54 1.04 -2.20 -3.05
C ALA A 54 2.31 -2.78 -3.68
N ILE A 55 2.69 -2.28 -4.86
CA ILE A 55 4.03 -2.47 -5.42
C ILE A 55 4.93 -1.37 -4.87
N PRO A 56 6.02 -1.70 -4.14
CA PRO A 56 6.89 -0.68 -3.55
C PRO A 56 7.41 0.30 -4.58
N PHE A 57 7.38 1.60 -4.25
CA PHE A 57 7.89 2.65 -5.12
C PHE A 57 9.36 2.40 -5.53
N ALA A 58 10.19 1.92 -4.60
CA ALA A 58 11.59 1.59 -4.84
C ALA A 58 11.78 0.44 -5.85
N SER A 59 10.79 -0.44 -5.97
CA SER A 59 10.75 -1.56 -6.92
C SER A 59 10.03 -1.23 -8.22
N GLY A 60 9.67 0.05 -8.44
CA GLY A 60 9.03 0.51 -9.68
C GLY A 60 7.54 0.81 -9.59
N GLY A 61 6.87 0.55 -8.47
CA GLY A 61 5.42 0.79 -8.34
C GLY A 61 5.06 2.28 -8.44
N SER A 62 3.97 2.60 -9.14
CA SER A 62 3.54 3.98 -9.43
C SER A 62 3.02 4.72 -8.18
N ASP A 63 2.89 6.04 -8.28
CA ASP A 63 2.12 6.86 -7.31
C ASP A 63 0.66 7.02 -7.78
N ASP A 64 0.20 6.20 -8.73
CA ASP A 64 -1.18 6.23 -9.19
C ASP A 64 -2.08 5.60 -8.13
N LEU A 65 -3.34 6.05 -8.05
CA LEU A 65 -4.29 5.60 -7.03
C LEU A 65 -4.53 4.08 -7.05
N ASP A 66 -4.34 3.42 -8.19
CA ASP A 66 -4.49 1.97 -8.34
C ASP A 66 -3.44 1.17 -7.56
N ASN A 67 -2.27 1.76 -7.31
CA ASN A 67 -1.18 1.18 -6.55
C ASN A 67 -1.18 1.59 -5.07
N LEU A 68 -2.19 2.34 -4.61
CA LEU A 68 -2.27 2.84 -3.24
C LEU A 68 -3.35 2.13 -2.43
N LEU A 69 -2.98 1.65 -1.24
CA LEU A 69 -3.87 0.97 -0.31
C LEU A 69 -3.94 1.72 1.04
N PRO A 70 -5.09 1.69 1.72
CA PRO A 70 -5.21 2.19 3.09
C PRO A 70 -4.44 1.30 4.07
N ALA A 71 -3.51 1.86 4.84
CA ALA A 71 -2.74 1.12 5.82
C ALA A 71 -2.51 1.91 7.12
N CYS A 72 -2.46 1.21 8.26
CA CYS A 72 -1.96 1.82 9.50
C CYS A 72 -0.44 2.02 9.42
N SER A 73 0.09 2.96 10.20
CA SER A 73 1.53 3.26 10.22
C SER A 73 2.38 2.03 10.59
N ARG A 74 1.87 1.17 11.48
CA ARG A 74 2.58 -0.04 11.92
C ARG A 74 2.79 -1.03 10.79
N CYS A 75 1.72 -1.36 10.06
CA CYS A 75 1.79 -2.34 8.97
C CYS A 75 2.56 -1.78 7.77
N ASN A 76 2.35 -0.51 7.41
CA ASN A 76 3.09 0.15 6.35
C ASN A 76 4.62 0.14 6.62
N ASN A 77 5.03 0.57 7.82
CA ASN A 77 6.44 0.51 8.23
C ASN A 77 6.98 -0.94 8.31
N GLY A 78 6.14 -1.88 8.72
CA GLY A 78 6.48 -3.30 8.76
C GLY A 78 6.72 -3.90 7.38
N LYS A 79 5.88 -3.56 6.41
CA LYS A 79 6.00 -3.98 5.00
C LYS A 79 7.26 -3.41 4.36
N ASN A 80 7.48 -2.11 4.54
CA ASN A 80 8.67 -1.41 4.03
C ASN A 80 8.78 -1.62 2.51
N GLN A 81 9.96 -1.94 1.97
CA GLN A 81 10.20 -2.13 0.54
C GLN A 81 9.74 -3.50 -0.01
N ARG A 82 8.85 -4.21 0.69
CA ARG A 82 8.27 -5.48 0.23
C ARG A 82 6.87 -5.25 -0.32
N ASP A 83 6.46 -6.05 -1.28
CA ASP A 83 5.04 -6.19 -1.64
C ASP A 83 4.28 -6.97 -0.54
N PRO A 84 2.92 -6.97 -0.57
CA PRO A 84 2.10 -7.64 0.44
C PRO A 84 2.45 -9.12 0.67
N VAL A 85 2.72 -9.88 -0.39
CA VAL A 85 2.99 -11.33 -0.30
C VAL A 85 4.31 -11.56 0.41
N HIS A 86 5.37 -10.94 -0.10
CA HIS A 86 6.70 -11.09 0.49
C HIS A 86 6.71 -10.62 1.95
N TRP A 87 5.97 -9.55 2.27
CA TRP A 87 5.85 -9.10 3.65
C TRP A 87 5.08 -10.09 4.53
N TYR A 88 3.96 -10.64 4.05
CA TYR A 88 3.13 -11.55 4.80
C TYR A 88 3.87 -12.85 5.12
N ILE A 89 4.45 -13.48 4.09
CA ILE A 89 5.26 -14.69 4.23
C ILE A 89 6.43 -14.40 5.19
N ALA A 90 7.19 -13.33 4.97
CA ALA A 90 8.32 -13.00 5.83
C ALA A 90 7.94 -12.59 7.27
N SER A 91 6.68 -12.22 7.53
CA SER A 91 6.21 -11.86 8.88
C SER A 91 5.69 -13.08 9.64
N ASN A 92 5.06 -14.03 8.94
CA ASN A 92 4.51 -15.24 9.53
C ASN A 92 5.52 -16.41 9.56
N MET A 93 6.49 -16.41 8.64
CA MET A 93 7.64 -17.31 8.64
C MET A 93 8.85 -16.77 9.42
N ARG A 94 8.69 -15.74 10.27
CA ARG A 94 9.83 -15.27 11.07
C ARG A 94 10.40 -16.41 11.91
N ASP A 95 11.70 -16.59 11.78
CA ASP A 95 12.54 -17.65 12.34
C ASP A 95 12.59 -17.67 13.89
N ASP A 96 11.91 -16.76 14.59
CA ASP A 96 11.93 -16.68 16.06
C ASP A 96 11.16 -17.80 16.76
N ARG A 97 10.45 -18.64 15.99
CA ARG A 97 9.80 -19.88 16.48
C ARG A 97 10.59 -21.17 16.26
N TRP A 98 11.79 -21.13 15.67
CA TRP A 98 12.71 -22.28 15.70
C TRP A 98 13.37 -22.38 17.06
N ARG A 99 12.56 -22.60 18.10
CA ARG A 99 13.02 -22.64 19.50
C ARG A 99 14.02 -23.79 19.74
N ASP A 100 14.13 -24.69 18.78
CA ASP A 100 14.77 -25.99 18.88
C ASP A 100 15.49 -26.40 17.57
N GLY A 101 15.59 -25.50 16.58
CA GLY A 101 16.56 -25.59 15.48
C GLY A 101 16.50 -26.83 14.58
N THR A 102 15.40 -27.60 14.58
CA THR A 102 15.21 -28.72 13.64
C THR A 102 14.00 -28.49 12.75
N LEU A 103 14.01 -29.11 11.56
CA LEU A 103 12.90 -29.10 10.58
C LEU A 103 11.56 -29.61 11.15
N THR A 104 11.57 -30.18 12.36
CA THR A 104 10.47 -30.92 12.99
C THR A 104 10.09 -30.42 14.39
N THR A 105 10.85 -29.50 15.00
CA THR A 105 10.62 -29.04 16.37
C THR A 105 10.40 -27.52 16.40
N GLY A 106 9.34 -27.08 17.10
CA GLY A 106 8.91 -25.68 17.17
C GLY A 106 7.64 -25.34 16.36
N ALA A 107 7.14 -26.29 15.57
CA ALA A 107 5.84 -26.17 14.93
C ALA A 107 4.71 -26.35 15.98
N PRO A 108 3.55 -25.67 15.86
CA PRO A 108 2.36 -26.06 16.60
C PRO A 108 2.17 -27.57 16.43
N ILE A 109 1.96 -28.29 17.55
CA ILE A 109 1.88 -29.76 17.60
C ILE A 109 1.02 -30.25 16.43
N GLY A 110 1.63 -30.98 15.48
CA GLY A 110 0.94 -31.59 14.34
C GLY A 110 1.13 -30.97 12.96
N THR A 111 1.93 -29.91 12.79
CA THR A 111 2.22 -29.36 11.45
C THR A 111 3.54 -29.89 10.90
N GLY A 112 3.47 -30.58 9.77
CA GLY A 112 4.54 -31.36 9.19
C GLY A 112 5.69 -30.55 8.57
N SER A 113 6.30 -31.14 7.55
CA SER A 113 7.48 -30.67 6.81
C SER A 113 7.47 -29.18 6.48
N LEU A 114 8.65 -28.61 6.17
CA LEU A 114 8.77 -27.25 5.64
C LEU A 114 7.78 -26.94 4.50
N ARG A 115 7.49 -27.94 3.66
CA ARG A 115 6.54 -27.83 2.56
C ARG A 115 5.12 -27.61 3.06
N GLU A 116 4.66 -28.39 4.04
CA GLU A 116 3.30 -28.25 4.60
C GLU A 116 3.12 -26.91 5.30
N ARG A 117 4.16 -26.43 6.00
CA ARG A 117 4.17 -25.07 6.57
C ARG A 117 4.08 -24.00 5.48
N TYR A 118 4.87 -24.12 4.41
CA TYR A 118 4.79 -23.20 3.27
C TYR A 118 3.40 -23.19 2.64
N LEU A 119 2.80 -24.37 2.41
CA LEU A 119 1.47 -24.48 1.80
C LEU A 119 0.38 -23.84 2.67
N MET A 120 0.41 -24.05 3.98
CA MET A 120 -0.53 -23.42 4.92
C MET A 120 -0.46 -21.88 4.83
N TRP A 121 0.73 -21.28 4.90
CA TRP A 121 0.88 -19.83 4.78
C TRP A 121 0.69 -19.30 3.35
N HIS A 122 0.85 -20.16 2.34
CA HIS A 122 0.59 -19.79 0.95
C HIS A 122 -0.90 -19.51 0.73
N GLU A 123 -1.79 -20.33 1.29
CA GLU A 123 -3.24 -20.09 1.24
C GLU A 123 -3.60 -18.75 1.90
N GLU A 124 -3.13 -18.51 3.12
CA GLU A 124 -3.36 -17.23 3.80
C GLU A 124 -2.76 -16.03 3.04
N ALA A 125 -1.60 -16.19 2.39
CA ALA A 125 -0.99 -15.15 1.57
C ALA A 125 -1.83 -14.83 0.32
N LEU A 126 -2.49 -15.83 -0.27
CA LEU A 126 -3.42 -15.63 -1.39
C LEU A 126 -4.67 -14.88 -0.94
N GLU A 127 -5.19 -15.15 0.26
CA GLU A 127 -6.30 -14.38 0.82
C GLU A 127 -5.91 -12.90 0.99
N VAL A 128 -4.73 -12.62 1.56
CA VAL A 128 -4.21 -11.25 1.72
C VAL A 128 -4.15 -10.53 0.37
N LEU A 129 -3.68 -11.22 -0.67
CA LEU A 129 -3.64 -10.67 -2.02
C LEU A 129 -5.03 -10.36 -2.55
N GLY A 130 -5.96 -11.31 -2.48
CA GLY A 130 -7.33 -11.13 -2.94
C GLY A 130 -7.98 -9.91 -2.28
N HIS A 131 -7.78 -9.74 -0.98
CA HIS A 131 -8.29 -8.57 -0.28
C HIS A 131 -7.59 -7.26 -0.68
N CYS A 132 -6.28 -7.26 -0.90
CA CYS A 132 -5.59 -6.09 -1.45
C CYS A 132 -6.15 -5.71 -2.84
N GLU A 133 -6.48 -6.70 -3.68
CA GLU A 133 -7.06 -6.48 -5.00
C GLU A 133 -8.49 -5.94 -4.92
N GLU A 134 -9.31 -6.44 -3.99
CA GLU A 134 -10.67 -5.92 -3.72
C GLU A 134 -10.62 -4.45 -3.27
N VAL A 135 -9.73 -4.12 -2.34
CA VAL A 135 -9.57 -2.75 -1.84
C VAL A 135 -9.00 -1.84 -2.94
N SER A 136 -8.04 -2.31 -3.74
CA SER A 136 -7.56 -1.58 -4.92
C SER A 136 -8.71 -1.36 -5.92
N ALA A 137 -9.59 -2.35 -6.11
CA ALA A 137 -10.77 -2.23 -6.97
C ALA A 137 -11.77 -1.17 -6.45
N GLU A 138 -11.94 -1.05 -5.13
CA GLU A 138 -12.71 0.04 -4.51
C GLU A 138 -12.05 1.40 -4.79
N VAL A 139 -10.74 1.54 -4.56
CA VAL A 139 -10.00 2.80 -4.76
C VAL A 139 -10.00 3.23 -6.23
N ARG A 140 -9.87 2.28 -7.16
CA ARG A 140 -9.86 2.55 -8.61
C ARG A 140 -11.25 2.79 -9.20
N ASN A 141 -12.31 2.61 -8.41
CA ASN A 141 -13.68 2.86 -8.86
C ASN A 141 -13.79 4.32 -9.32
N ARG A 142 -14.14 4.51 -10.60
CA ARG A 142 -14.18 5.83 -11.21
C ARG A 142 -15.19 6.75 -10.55
N ASP A 143 -16.37 6.24 -10.20
CA ASP A 143 -17.43 7.04 -9.60
C ASP A 143 -17.03 7.48 -8.18
N ARG A 144 -16.35 6.62 -7.41
CA ARG A 144 -15.71 6.99 -6.14
C ARG A 144 -14.69 8.11 -6.33
N GLN A 145 -13.74 7.96 -7.24
CA GLN A 145 -12.69 8.97 -7.46
C GLN A 145 -13.28 10.31 -7.87
N LEU A 146 -14.25 10.31 -8.79
CA LEU A 146 -14.95 11.52 -9.21
C LEU A 146 -15.76 12.14 -8.07
N TRP A 147 -16.36 11.33 -7.20
CA TRP A 147 -17.11 11.81 -6.04
C TRP A 147 -16.19 12.58 -5.08
N PHE A 148 -15.03 12.02 -4.73
CA PHE A 148 -14.03 12.69 -3.88
C PHE A 148 -13.42 13.91 -4.57
N LEU A 149 -13.06 13.79 -5.85
CA LEU A 149 -12.52 14.90 -6.64
C LEU A 149 -13.50 16.08 -6.64
N ASN A 150 -14.74 15.88 -7.06
CA ASN A 150 -15.71 16.97 -7.20
C ASN A 150 -16.00 17.69 -5.87
N ARG A 151 -15.97 16.96 -4.75
CA ARG A 151 -16.26 17.54 -3.43
C ARG A 151 -15.06 18.18 -2.78
N PHE A 152 -13.88 17.59 -2.92
CA PHE A 152 -12.72 17.96 -2.11
C PHE A 152 -11.53 18.49 -2.93
N PHE A 153 -11.67 18.67 -4.25
CA PHE A 153 -10.62 19.25 -5.09
C PHE A 153 -10.15 20.63 -4.60
N HIS A 154 -11.08 21.44 -4.09
CA HIS A 154 -10.81 22.79 -3.58
C HIS A 154 -9.84 22.81 -2.38
N LEU A 155 -9.67 21.69 -1.68
CA LEU A 155 -8.71 21.57 -0.58
C LEU A 155 -7.25 21.53 -1.07
N GLY A 156 -7.02 21.17 -2.33
CA GLY A 156 -5.69 21.14 -2.94
C GLY A 156 -4.73 20.18 -2.24
N TYR A 157 -3.48 20.61 -2.06
CA TYR A 157 -2.41 19.84 -1.40
C TYR A 157 -2.29 20.23 0.06
N TYR A 158 -1.98 19.26 0.93
CA TYR A 158 -1.61 19.57 2.31
C TYR A 158 -0.31 20.40 2.35
N ARG A 159 -0.33 21.53 3.06
CA ARG A 159 0.78 22.49 3.21
C ARG A 159 1.09 22.80 4.68
N GLY A 160 0.79 21.86 5.58
CA GLY A 160 0.99 22.07 7.02
C GLY A 160 -0.06 22.99 7.62
N TRP A 161 0.36 23.87 8.53
CA TRP A 161 -0.46 24.89 9.19
C TRP A 161 -1.13 25.88 8.24
N ALA A 162 -0.64 25.99 6.99
CA ALA A 162 -1.24 26.83 5.95
C ALA A 162 -2.51 26.22 5.31
N THR A 163 -2.80 24.94 5.59
CA THR A 163 -4.01 24.23 5.14
C THR A 163 -4.86 23.88 6.35
N PHE A 164 -6.18 24.08 6.28
CA PHE A 164 -7.15 23.79 7.35
C PHE A 164 -7.31 22.28 7.60
N GLY A 165 -6.24 21.60 8.02
CA GLY A 165 -6.22 20.15 8.28
C GLY A 165 -5.70 19.31 7.12
N ASP A 166 -5.25 18.10 7.47
CA ASP A 166 -4.84 17.06 6.53
C ASP A 166 -6.03 16.15 6.14
N ALA A 167 -5.77 15.08 5.40
CA ALA A 167 -6.81 14.14 4.99
C ALA A 167 -7.55 13.50 6.18
N ALA A 168 -6.86 13.21 7.29
CA ALA A 168 -7.49 12.61 8.47
C ALA A 168 -8.50 13.57 9.10
N PHE A 169 -8.14 14.86 9.20
CA PHE A 169 -9.07 15.89 9.65
C PHE A 169 -10.34 15.93 8.78
N TRP A 170 -10.19 16.01 7.45
CA TRP A 170 -11.33 16.10 6.54
C TRP A 170 -12.19 14.82 6.48
N LEU A 171 -11.60 13.65 6.68
CA LEU A 171 -12.36 12.40 6.82
C LEU A 171 -13.26 12.42 8.04
N ILE A 172 -12.78 12.92 9.19
CA ILE A 172 -13.58 13.03 10.40
C ILE A 172 -14.73 14.01 10.20
N GLN A 173 -14.47 15.18 9.62
CA GLN A 173 -15.50 16.21 9.41
C GLN A 173 -16.61 15.78 8.44
N ASN A 174 -16.31 14.87 7.50
CA ASN A 174 -17.23 14.44 6.45
C ASN A 174 -17.62 12.96 6.55
N LYS A 175 -17.42 12.33 7.72
CA LYS A 175 -17.64 10.89 7.90
C LYS A 175 -19.04 10.46 7.45
N ASP A 176 -20.07 11.15 7.95
CA ASP A 176 -21.46 10.82 7.64
C ASP A 176 -21.79 10.97 6.14
N GLU A 177 -21.20 11.95 5.45
CA GLU A 177 -21.43 12.13 4.01
C GLU A 177 -20.73 11.02 3.20
N ILE A 178 -19.49 10.67 3.59
CA ILE A 178 -18.71 9.61 2.94
C ILE A 178 -19.39 8.25 3.14
N ASP A 179 -19.87 7.96 4.34
CA ASP A 179 -20.55 6.70 4.65
C ASP A 179 -21.85 6.58 3.84
N LYS A 180 -22.67 7.64 3.78
CA LYS A 180 -23.87 7.68 2.92
C LYS A 180 -23.53 7.50 1.43
N ALA A 181 -22.44 8.12 0.97
CA ALA A 181 -22.00 7.97 -0.40
C ALA A 181 -21.55 6.54 -0.69
N ARG A 182 -20.85 5.88 0.24
CA ARG A 182 -20.49 4.47 0.12
C ARG A 182 -21.73 3.59 0.03
N GLU A 183 -22.70 3.77 0.92
CA GLU A 183 -23.96 3.02 0.92
C GLU A 183 -24.74 3.19 -0.40
N ALA A 184 -24.68 4.38 -0.98
CA ALA A 184 -25.29 4.70 -2.27
C ALA A 184 -24.43 4.31 -3.49
N GLY A 185 -23.26 3.68 -3.31
CA GLY A 185 -22.38 3.27 -4.41
C GLY A 185 -21.65 4.42 -5.12
N PHE A 186 -21.35 5.50 -4.39
CA PHE A 186 -20.73 6.74 -4.87
C PHE A 186 -21.51 7.37 -6.05
N PRO A 187 -22.70 7.93 -5.80
CA PRO A 187 -23.57 8.43 -6.85
C PRO A 187 -22.91 9.56 -7.63
N LYS A 188 -23.14 9.57 -8.95
CA LYS A 188 -22.67 10.63 -9.84
C LYS A 188 -23.24 11.97 -9.38
N ALA A 189 -22.42 13.02 -9.48
CA ALA A 189 -22.90 14.38 -9.21
C ALA A 189 -24.10 14.69 -10.14
N PRO A 190 -25.13 15.39 -9.64
CA PRO A 190 -26.20 15.88 -10.49
C PRO A 190 -25.59 16.78 -11.59
N ARG A 191 -26.08 16.62 -12.82
CA ARG A 191 -25.63 17.38 -13.99
C ARG A 191 -26.03 18.86 -13.89
#